data_AF-A0A9E8ZFT5-F1
#
_entry.id   AF-A0A9E8ZFT5-F1
#
_cell.length_a   1.000
_cell.length_b   1.000
_cell.length_c   1.000
_cell.angle_alpha   90.00
_cell.angle_beta   90.00
_cell.angle_gamma   90.00
#
_symmetry.space_group_name_H-M   'P 1'
#
loop_
_entity.id
_entity.type
_entity.pdbx_description
1 polymer ?
#
loop_
_entity_poly.entity_id
_entity_poly.type
_entity_poly.pdbx_seq_one_letter_code
_entity_poly.pdbx_strand_id
1 'polypeptide(L)'
;MAQKNFHRRSLSWIFHVVIGLSLVGFMVAAIGQTRLAVAQTSPASSFIAQHSTMAAPTPLSANELDTALSELNGWDLQNGKLHRQFQFPSFVEAFGFMSSVALVAEAMGHHPEWFNVYNRVTVDLTTHDAGGITIKDVELARKMNELAQ
;
A
#
# COMPACT_ATOMS: atom_id res chain seq x y z
N MET A 1 31.18 4.85 -57.43
CA MET A 1 31.97 6.11 -57.34
C MET A 1 31.04 7.20 -56.81
N ALA A 2 31.03 7.44 -55.49
CA ALA A 2 30.61 8.67 -54.82
C ALA A 2 30.61 8.39 -53.31
N GLN A 3 31.52 9.06 -52.61
CA GLN A 3 31.87 8.86 -51.22
C GLN A 3 31.40 10.08 -50.40
N LYS A 4 31.08 9.81 -49.13
CA LYS A 4 31.20 10.70 -47.95
C LYS A 4 30.13 11.79 -47.76
N ASN A 5 29.50 11.80 -46.59
CA ASN A 5 29.90 12.70 -45.50
C ASN A 5 29.10 12.39 -44.21
N PHE A 6 29.76 11.68 -43.29
CA PHE A 6 29.32 11.47 -41.91
C PHE A 6 29.86 12.61 -41.05
N HIS A 7 29.00 13.45 -40.47
CA HIS A 7 29.41 14.46 -39.51
C HIS A 7 29.19 13.95 -38.09
N ARG A 8 30.28 13.45 -37.48
CA ARG A 8 30.40 13.32 -36.02
C ARG A 8 30.42 14.72 -35.40
N ARG A 9 29.58 14.97 -34.40
CA ARG A 9 29.81 16.03 -33.42
C ARG A 9 29.99 15.37 -32.05
N SER A 10 31.25 15.30 -31.63
CA SER A 10 31.64 15.04 -30.24
C SER A 10 31.60 16.36 -29.48
N LEU A 11 30.93 16.40 -28.34
CA LEU A 11 31.30 17.31 -27.25
C LEU A 11 31.31 16.52 -25.95
N SER A 12 32.53 16.22 -25.52
CA SER A 12 32.87 15.85 -24.16
C SER A 12 32.89 17.14 -23.34
N TRP A 13 32.17 17.17 -22.22
CA TRP A 13 32.39 18.16 -21.16
C TRP A 13 32.44 17.41 -19.83
N ILE A 14 33.65 17.03 -19.44
CA ILE A 14 34.03 16.72 -18.06
C ILE A 14 34.69 17.98 -17.51
N PHE A 15 34.14 18.55 -16.44
CA PHE A 15 34.93 19.33 -15.46
C PHE A 15 34.38 19.10 -14.05
N HIS A 16 35.33 19.09 -13.12
CA HIS A 16 35.32 18.49 -11.79
C HIS A 16 34.79 19.41 -10.68
N VAL A 17 34.21 18.78 -9.64
CA VAL A 17 34.46 18.93 -8.18
C VAL A 17 34.69 20.34 -7.60
N VAL A 18 33.85 20.75 -6.63
CA VAL A 18 34.30 21.48 -5.42
C VAL A 18 33.50 21.05 -4.19
N ILE A 19 34.27 20.81 -3.12
CA ILE A 19 33.96 20.38 -1.76
C ILE A 19 33.31 21.50 -0.95
N GLY A 20 32.38 21.16 -0.05
CA GLY A 20 31.79 22.10 0.91
C GLY A 20 31.33 21.42 2.19
N LEU A 21 32.28 20.90 2.98
CA LEU A 21 32.08 20.50 4.37
C LEU A 21 31.94 21.77 5.21
N SER A 22 30.86 21.92 5.96
CA SER A 22 30.80 22.88 7.08
C SER A 22 30.03 22.28 8.23
N LEU A 23 30.81 21.81 9.20
CA LEU A 23 30.42 21.41 10.55
C LEU A 23 29.90 22.65 11.29
N VAL A 24 28.65 22.61 11.72
CA VAL A 24 28.17 23.48 12.80
C VAL A 24 27.87 22.57 13.98
N GLY A 25 28.81 22.53 14.91
CA GLY A 25 28.57 22.03 16.26
C GLY A 25 28.06 23.18 17.13
N PHE A 26 26.99 22.95 17.87
CA PHE A 26 26.69 23.65 19.12
C PHE A 26 26.09 22.65 20.11
N MET A 27 26.88 22.33 21.13
CA MET A 27 26.44 21.72 22.39
C MET A 27 25.67 22.77 23.20
N VAL A 28 24.47 22.44 23.69
CA VAL A 28 23.96 22.95 24.97
C VAL A 28 23.19 21.82 25.66
N ALA A 29 23.63 21.46 26.86
CA ALA A 29 22.94 20.57 27.78
C ALA A 29 21.89 21.36 28.59
N ALA A 30 20.70 20.80 28.81
CA ALA A 30 19.81 21.20 29.89
C ALA A 30 18.79 20.09 30.25
N ILE A 31 19.02 19.49 31.42
CA ILE A 31 18.10 19.30 32.56
C ILE A 31 16.69 18.72 32.26
N GLY A 32 16.40 17.63 32.97
CA GLY A 32 15.24 16.77 32.77
C GLY A 32 13.86 17.38 32.99
N GLN A 33 12.88 16.71 32.37
CA GLN A 33 11.48 16.74 32.75
C GLN A 33 10.93 15.31 32.69
N THR A 34 10.70 14.73 33.86
CA THR A 34 9.85 13.57 34.04
C THR A 34 8.43 14.00 33.67
N ARG A 35 7.94 13.59 32.50
CA ARG A 35 6.50 13.67 32.18
C ARG A 35 5.96 12.26 32.04
N LEU A 36 5.13 11.90 33.02
CA LEU A 36 4.20 10.79 32.97
C LEU A 36 3.29 11.00 31.76
N ALA A 37 3.49 10.23 30.70
CA ALA A 37 2.55 10.18 29.59
C ALA A 37 1.33 9.37 30.04
N VAL A 38 0.25 10.09 30.35
CA VAL A 38 -1.10 9.54 30.45
C VAL A 38 -1.44 8.93 29.10
N ALA A 39 -1.62 7.61 29.06
CA ALA A 39 -2.10 6.89 27.89
C ALA A 39 -3.49 7.43 27.53
N GLN A 40 -3.57 8.18 26.43
CA GLN A 40 -4.83 8.53 25.79
C GLN A 40 -5.29 7.30 25.00
N THR A 41 -6.22 6.55 25.57
CA THR A 41 -6.94 5.50 24.85
C THR A 41 -7.89 6.15 23.86
N SER A 42 -7.50 6.18 22.58
CA SER A 42 -8.45 6.42 21.49
C SER A 42 -9.45 5.25 21.40
N PRO A 43 -10.76 5.50 21.23
CA PRO A 43 -11.77 4.44 21.18
C PRO A 43 -11.79 3.65 19.87
N ALA A 44 -10.94 3.99 18.90
CA ALA A 44 -10.89 3.32 17.59
C ALA A 44 -10.13 1.97 17.58
N SER A 45 -9.52 1.56 18.70
CA SER A 45 -8.67 0.37 18.76
C SER A 45 -9.28 -0.82 19.52
N SER A 46 -10.53 -0.73 19.98
CA SER A 46 -11.14 -1.76 20.84
C SER A 46 -11.75 -2.95 20.08
N PHE A 47 -11.80 -2.95 18.75
CA PHE A 47 -12.41 -4.05 17.98
C PHE A 47 -11.44 -5.18 17.58
N ILE A 48 -10.12 -4.95 17.60
CA ILE A 48 -9.13 -5.86 17.00
C ILE A 48 -8.58 -6.91 17.98
N ALA A 49 -8.84 -6.78 19.28
CA ALA A 49 -8.11 -7.54 20.30
C ALA A 49 -8.57 -9.00 20.53
N GLN A 50 -9.55 -9.55 19.81
CA GLN A 50 -10.23 -10.78 20.22
C GLN A 50 -10.09 -12.03 19.34
N HIS A 51 -9.27 -12.03 18.28
CA HIS A 51 -9.14 -13.18 17.38
C HIS A 51 -7.73 -13.79 17.32
N SER A 52 -7.25 -14.30 18.46
CA SER A 52 -6.03 -15.12 18.55
C SER A 52 -6.33 -16.54 19.05
N THR A 53 -6.90 -17.37 18.18
CA THR A 53 -6.83 -18.84 18.24
C THR A 53 -6.82 -19.37 16.79
N MET A 54 -6.18 -20.52 16.55
CA MET A 54 -6.04 -21.20 15.24
C MET A 54 -7.39 -21.74 14.70
N ALA A 55 -8.46 -20.95 14.77
CA ALA A 55 -9.74 -21.25 14.16
C ALA A 55 -9.68 -20.90 12.67
N ALA A 56 -10.36 -21.68 11.84
CA ALA A 56 -10.58 -21.33 10.44
C ALA A 56 -11.18 -19.91 10.36
N PRO A 57 -10.78 -19.11 9.36
CA PRO A 57 -11.28 -17.75 9.24
C PRO A 57 -12.80 -17.76 9.05
N THR A 58 -13.52 -17.00 9.87
CA THR A 58 -14.99 -16.94 9.85
C THR A 58 -15.45 -15.79 8.95
N PRO A 59 -16.45 -16.00 8.07
CA PRO A 59 -17.05 -14.92 7.31
C PRO A 59 -17.67 -13.85 8.22
N LEU A 60 -17.56 -12.59 7.80
CA LEU A 60 -18.20 -11.46 8.48
C LEU A 60 -19.72 -11.59 8.40
N SER A 61 -20.40 -11.18 9.47
CA SER A 61 -21.85 -10.94 9.44
C SER A 61 -22.18 -9.74 8.56
N ALA A 62 -23.45 -9.63 8.15
CA ALA A 62 -23.92 -8.50 7.34
C ALA A 62 -23.62 -7.14 8.00
N ASN A 63 -23.85 -7.01 9.31
CA ASN A 63 -23.59 -5.75 10.03
C ASN A 63 -22.10 -5.40 10.09
N GLU A 64 -21.23 -6.40 10.27
CA GLU A 64 -19.77 -6.19 10.26
C GLU A 64 -19.27 -5.79 8.88
N LEU A 65 -19.82 -6.41 7.83
CA LEU A 65 -19.50 -6.09 6.44
C LEU A 65 -19.96 -4.67 6.08
N ASP A 66 -21.18 -4.29 6.46
CA ASP A 66 -21.72 -2.94 6.23
C ASP A 66 -20.87 -1.87 6.93
N THR A 67 -20.44 -2.15 8.16
CA THR A 67 -19.53 -1.28 8.92
C THR A 67 -18.19 -1.15 8.19
N ALA A 68 -17.59 -2.27 7.79
CA ALA A 68 -16.32 -2.27 7.08
C ALA A 68 -16.39 -1.51 5.74
N LEU A 69 -17.45 -1.72 4.95
CA LEU A 69 -17.65 -1.04 3.67
C LEU A 69 -17.76 0.48 3.83
N SER A 70 -18.35 0.96 4.93
CA SER A 70 -18.43 2.40 5.19
C SER A 70 -17.06 3.08 5.35
N GLU A 71 -16.02 2.31 5.69
CA GLU A 71 -14.63 2.78 5.83
C GLU A 71 -13.78 2.51 4.58
N LEU A 72 -14.22 1.61 3.69
CA LEU A 72 -13.49 1.19 2.50
C LEU A 72 -13.89 2.02 1.28
N ASN A 73 -13.51 3.30 1.28
CA ASN A 73 -13.80 4.23 0.18
C ASN A 73 -13.50 3.63 -1.20
N GLY A 74 -14.51 3.55 -2.07
CA GLY A 74 -14.41 3.06 -3.44
C GLY A 74 -14.49 1.54 -3.61
N TRP A 75 -14.67 0.78 -2.53
CA TRP A 75 -15.02 -0.63 -2.57
C TRP A 75 -16.54 -0.80 -2.50
N ASP A 76 -17.03 -1.86 -3.13
CA ASP A 76 -18.44 -2.28 -3.08
C ASP A 76 -18.52 -3.80 -2.99
N LEU A 77 -19.72 -4.35 -2.80
CA LEU A 77 -19.99 -5.77 -2.82
C LEU A 77 -20.48 -6.19 -4.22
N GLN A 78 -19.75 -7.08 -4.89
CA GLN A 78 -20.19 -7.66 -6.15
C GLN A 78 -19.99 -9.18 -6.13
N ASN A 79 -21.05 -9.92 -6.47
CA ASN A 79 -21.03 -11.39 -6.56
C ASN A 79 -20.47 -12.07 -5.28
N GLY A 80 -20.74 -11.49 -4.11
CA GLY A 80 -20.27 -12.01 -2.82
C GLY A 80 -18.79 -11.72 -2.50
N LYS A 81 -18.14 -10.83 -3.24
CA LYS A 81 -16.75 -10.41 -3.05
C LYS A 81 -16.65 -8.91 -2.83
N LEU A 82 -15.64 -8.45 -2.10
CA LEU A 82 -15.28 -7.04 -2.12
C LEU A 82 -14.70 -6.74 -3.50
N HIS A 83 -15.24 -5.73 -4.17
CA HIS A 83 -14.88 -5.38 -5.53
C HIS A 83 -14.44 -3.91 -5.62
N ARG A 84 -13.34 -3.66 -6.35
CA ARG A 84 -12.91 -2.31 -6.69
C ARG A 84 -12.13 -2.26 -7.99
N GLN A 85 -12.31 -1.19 -8.75
CA GLN A 85 -11.42 -0.83 -9.84
C GLN A 85 -10.55 0.37 -9.46
N PHE A 86 -9.23 0.18 -9.56
CA PHE A 86 -8.23 1.25 -9.45
C PHE A 86 -7.84 1.75 -10.84
N GLN A 87 -7.64 3.05 -10.96
CA GLN A 87 -7.27 3.72 -12.21
C GLN A 87 -6.05 4.60 -11.95
N PHE A 88 -4.98 4.35 -12.71
CA PHE A 88 -3.68 5.02 -12.56
C PHE A 88 -3.34 5.88 -13.79
N PRO A 89 -2.32 6.76 -13.72
CA PRO A 89 -1.89 7.57 -14.87
C PRO A 89 -1.33 6.74 -16.04
N SER A 90 -0.55 5.69 -15.77
CA SER A 90 -0.01 4.79 -16.80
C SER A 90 0.09 3.34 -16.31
N PHE A 91 0.55 2.46 -17.20
CA PHE A 91 0.81 1.06 -16.86
C PHE A 91 1.91 0.89 -15.82
N VAL A 92 2.93 1.77 -15.80
CA VAL A 92 4.06 1.66 -14.86
C VAL A 92 3.59 1.89 -13.43
N GLU A 93 2.76 2.89 -13.19
CA GLU A 93 2.18 3.15 -11.87
C GLU A 93 1.22 2.04 -11.45
N ALA A 94 0.37 1.54 -12.37
CA ALA A 94 -0.50 0.41 -12.08
C ALA A 94 0.28 -0.84 -11.68
N PHE A 95 1.36 -1.16 -12.40
CA PHE A 95 2.20 -2.30 -12.08
C PHE A 95 3.03 -2.10 -10.81
N GLY A 96 3.43 -0.86 -10.50
CA GLY A 96 4.05 -0.49 -9.23
C GLY A 96 3.12 -0.74 -8.05
N PHE A 97 1.85 -0.32 -8.15
CA PHE A 97 0.80 -0.64 -7.19
C PHE A 97 0.64 -2.16 -7.03
N MET A 98 0.51 -2.91 -8.12
CA MET A 98 0.37 -4.37 -8.08
C MET A 98 1.58 -5.03 -7.40
N SER A 99 2.80 -4.58 -7.70
CA SER A 99 4.02 -5.12 -7.08
C SER A 99 4.02 -4.92 -5.57
N SER A 100 3.63 -3.73 -5.08
CA SER A 100 3.52 -3.46 -3.64
C SER A 100 2.42 -4.30 -2.98
N VAL A 101 1.27 -4.44 -3.64
CA VAL A 101 0.18 -5.29 -3.15
C VAL A 101 0.60 -6.75 -3.04
N ALA A 102 1.37 -7.27 -4.01
CA ALA A 102 1.85 -8.65 -3.96
C ALA A 102 2.72 -8.93 -2.72
N LEU A 103 3.57 -7.98 -2.32
CA LEU A 103 4.38 -8.09 -1.10
C LEU A 103 3.52 -8.11 0.16
N VAL A 104 2.48 -7.26 0.22
CA VAL A 104 1.55 -7.22 1.35
C VAL A 104 0.72 -8.51 1.42
N ALA A 105 0.17 -8.95 0.28
CA ALA A 105 -0.62 -10.17 0.16
C ALA A 105 0.16 -11.40 0.63
N GLU A 106 1.44 -11.51 0.22
CA GLU A 106 2.31 -12.60 0.66
C GLU A 106 2.58 -12.54 2.17
N ALA A 107 2.89 -11.36 2.71
CA ALA A 107 3.10 -11.19 4.14
C ALA A 107 1.85 -11.52 4.98
N MET A 108 0.65 -11.28 4.42
CA MET A 108 -0.63 -11.62 5.06
C MET A 108 -1.04 -13.09 4.87
N GLY A 109 -0.40 -13.81 3.94
CA GLY A 109 -0.88 -15.12 3.48
C GLY A 109 -2.32 -15.03 2.97
N HIS A 110 -2.64 -13.98 2.21
CA HIS A 110 -3.97 -13.72 1.67
C HIS A 110 -3.85 -13.01 0.31
N HIS A 111 -4.23 -13.69 -0.76
CA HIS A 111 -3.97 -13.23 -2.13
C HIS A 111 -5.26 -12.71 -2.80
N PRO A 112 -5.18 -11.63 -3.60
CA PRO A 112 -6.33 -11.13 -4.34
C PRO A 112 -6.61 -11.94 -5.59
N GLU A 113 -7.86 -11.88 -6.07
CA GLU A 113 -8.16 -12.06 -7.48
C GLU A 113 -8.11 -10.70 -8.17
N TRP A 114 -7.42 -10.60 -9.30
CA TRP A 114 -7.38 -9.34 -10.04
C TRP A 114 -7.22 -9.51 -11.55
N PHE A 115 -7.56 -8.44 -12.26
CA PHE A 115 -7.40 -8.31 -13.71
C PHE A 115 -6.84 -6.93 -14.03
N ASN A 116 -5.76 -6.87 -14.80
CA ASN A 116 -5.12 -5.62 -15.22
C ASN A 116 -5.20 -5.43 -16.73
N VAL A 117 -5.60 -4.22 -17.15
CA VAL A 117 -5.50 -3.75 -18.53
C VAL A 117 -4.93 -2.34 -18.52
N TYR A 118 -3.69 -2.21 -19.00
CA TYR A 118 -2.98 -0.95 -19.03
C TYR A 118 -2.97 -0.28 -17.64
N ASN A 119 -3.62 0.87 -17.51
CA ASN A 119 -3.63 1.66 -16.28
C ASN A 119 -4.82 1.34 -15.34
N ARG A 120 -5.61 0.28 -15.62
CA ARG A 120 -6.71 -0.18 -14.77
C ARG A 120 -6.39 -1.50 -14.09
N VAL A 121 -6.67 -1.60 -12.80
CA VAL A 121 -6.57 -2.84 -12.02
C VAL A 121 -7.92 -3.07 -11.36
N THR A 122 -8.62 -4.12 -11.77
CA THR A 122 -9.87 -4.57 -11.13
C THR A 122 -9.52 -5.65 -10.12
N VAL A 123 -10.01 -5.53 -8.89
CA VAL A 123 -9.68 -6.41 -7.77
C VAL A 123 -10.96 -6.95 -7.16
N ASP A 124 -10.96 -8.25 -6.90
CA ASP A 124 -11.98 -8.98 -6.16
C ASP A 124 -11.32 -9.68 -4.95
N LEU A 125 -11.91 -9.54 -3.77
CA LEU A 125 -11.41 -10.16 -2.53
C LEU A 125 -12.49 -11.03 -1.87
N THR A 126 -12.09 -12.25 -1.54
CA THR A 126 -12.83 -13.17 -0.68
C THR A 126 -11.86 -14.16 -0.04
N THR A 127 -12.22 -14.71 1.11
CA THR A 127 -11.48 -15.81 1.72
C THR A 127 -12.09 -17.14 1.28
N HIS A 128 -11.47 -17.81 0.30
CA HIS A 128 -11.99 -19.05 -0.29
C HIS A 128 -12.26 -20.15 0.74
N ASP A 129 -11.32 -20.38 1.66
CA ASP A 129 -11.42 -21.42 2.68
C ASP A 129 -12.59 -21.19 3.65
N ALA A 130 -12.98 -19.92 3.84
CA ALA A 130 -14.10 -19.51 4.68
C ALA A 130 -15.45 -19.52 3.93
N GLY A 131 -15.42 -19.60 2.60
CA GLY A 131 -16.61 -19.47 1.75
C GLY A 131 -17.24 -18.07 1.76
N GLY A 132 -16.49 -17.02 2.10
CA GLY A 132 -17.00 -15.66 2.16
C GLY A 132 -15.96 -14.60 2.52
N ILE A 133 -16.43 -13.35 2.67
CA ILE A 133 -15.59 -12.21 3.04
C ILE A 133 -15.26 -12.30 4.53
N THR A 134 -13.98 -12.18 4.88
CA THR A 134 -13.48 -12.20 6.25
C THR A 134 -12.73 -10.91 6.56
N ILE A 135 -12.21 -10.80 7.79
CA ILE A 135 -11.38 -9.66 8.18
C ILE A 135 -10.12 -9.52 7.31
N LYS A 136 -9.56 -10.62 6.79
CA LYS A 136 -8.39 -10.58 5.90
C LYS A 136 -8.66 -9.82 4.61
N ASP A 137 -9.86 -9.98 4.05
CA ASP A 137 -10.30 -9.28 2.85
C ASP A 137 -10.39 -7.77 3.11
N VAL A 138 -10.98 -7.38 4.24
CA VAL A 138 -11.11 -5.98 4.66
C VAL A 138 -9.73 -5.35 4.92
N GLU A 139 -8.82 -6.07 5.57
CA GLU A 139 -7.46 -5.60 5.84
C GLU A 139 -6.66 -5.40 4.55
N LEU A 140 -6.74 -6.35 3.61
CA LEU A 140 -6.06 -6.23 2.32
C LEU A 140 -6.65 -5.08 1.49
N ALA A 141 -7.98 -4.93 1.48
CA ALA A 141 -8.66 -3.80 0.83
C ALA A 141 -8.18 -2.44 1.39
N ARG A 142 -8.04 -2.33 2.71
CA ARG A 142 -7.52 -1.12 3.36
C ARG A 142 -6.08 -0.84 2.95
N LYS A 143 -5.21 -1.87 2.94
CA LYS A 143 -3.81 -1.74 2.49
C LYS A 143 -3.71 -1.32 1.02
N MET A 144 -4.58 -1.84 0.15
CA MET A 144 -4.65 -1.41 -1.24
C MET A 144 -5.04 0.08 -1.36
N ASN A 145 -5.98 0.56 -0.53
CA ASN A 145 -6.32 1.99 -0.51
C ASN A 145 -5.14 2.87 -0.10
N GLU A 146 -4.33 2.42 0.87
CA GLU A 146 -3.11 3.13 1.29
C GLU A 146 -2.07 3.16 0.17
N LEU A 147 -1.90 2.05 -0.56
CA LEU A 147 -0.92 1.92 -1.65
C LEU A 147 -1.32 2.62 -2.96
N ALA A 148 -2.61 2.90 -3.14
CA ALA A 148 -3.14 3.53 -4.34
C ALA A 148 -3.17 5.07 -4.28
N GLN A 149 -2.62 5.67 -3.21
CA GLN A 149 -2.50 7.13 -3.04
C GLN A 149 -1.36 7.73 -3.86
#